data_AF-A0A9E5FGK4-F1
#
_entry.id   AF-A0A9E5FGK4-F1
#
_cell.length_a   1.000
_cell.length_b   1.000
_cell.length_c   1.000
_cell.angle_alpha   90.00
_cell.angle_beta   90.00
_cell.angle_gamma   90.00
#
_symmetry.space_group_name_H-M   'P 1'
#
loop_
_entity.id
_entity.type
_entity.pdbx_description
1 polymer ?
#
loop_
_entity_poly.entity_id
_entity_poly.type
_entity_poly.pdbx_seq_one_letter_code
_entity_poly.pdbx_strand_id
1 'polypeptide(L)'
;MEHRTLLLVPIPKGTTPSFMLRWLCETARLEASAFGRFVFSPGQVAVQVAADISAKVTERVSGALLAGVRIACRAMAEGDQPDAARFALLKECLDWEAEEEARRGAMGTAREGDALTRLRIVDETPGLWGRTLLTLGTERGADLPWSRLDPGLPVLVATIVQGDGETPARGVVVSRSASRLVVALDDDPPDDGSLVRVSKAPDEVSRKRQQGALERVASAFDDRLACLRDIAAGLMEAESAEWLPGEWVNSGLNDSQKEAIVMAMSARDIALIHGPPGTGKTTTLLEVVLQAVRRGQHVLVTAPSNLAVDHLLEGLVRHGLHAVRLGHPARIHEDLRSVSLDSLVDKHPDTRESRRITKQARALFRKAGKWTRGKPEPGERQADRVAARQLFADARALDDQVVAAIRQ
;
A
#
# COMPACT_ATOMS: atom_id res chain seq x y z
N MET A 1 6.85 -1.29 31.11
CA MET A 1 8.25 -1.08 31.50
C MET A 1 9.06 -0.98 30.22
N GLU A 2 10.11 -0.16 30.18
CA GLU A 2 10.91 0.00 28.95
C GLU A 2 11.77 -1.25 28.76
N HIS A 3 11.62 -1.92 27.62
CA HIS A 3 12.36 -3.15 27.28
C HIS A 3 13.33 -2.87 26.13
N ARG A 4 14.49 -3.54 26.15
CA ARG A 4 15.46 -3.55 25.06
C ARG A 4 15.65 -4.96 24.54
N THR A 5 15.84 -5.08 23.22
CA THR A 5 16.15 -6.36 22.58
C THR A 5 17.65 -6.50 22.39
N LEU A 6 18.20 -7.59 22.92
CA LEU A 6 19.59 -7.98 22.72
C LEU A 6 19.67 -9.06 21.64
N LEU A 7 20.64 -8.93 20.75
CA LEU A 7 20.92 -9.90 19.70
C LEU A 7 22.14 -10.75 20.09
N LEU A 8 21.95 -12.06 20.08
CA LEU A 8 22.97 -13.07 20.34
C LEU A 8 23.34 -13.79 19.04
N VAL A 9 24.64 -13.76 18.68
CA VAL A 9 25.17 -14.33 17.43
C VAL A 9 26.59 -14.85 17.63
N PRO A 10 27.00 -16.01 17.07
CA PRO A 10 26.18 -16.97 16.33
C PRO A 10 25.59 -18.04 17.26
N ILE A 11 24.35 -18.45 17.01
CA ILE A 11 23.68 -19.49 17.79
C ILE A 11 23.85 -20.88 17.15
N PRO A 12 24.35 -21.89 17.89
CA PRO A 12 24.50 -23.26 17.38
C PRO A 12 23.17 -23.87 16.91
N LYS A 13 23.22 -24.68 15.85
CA LYS A 13 22.07 -25.47 15.38
C LYS A 13 21.56 -26.39 16.51
N GLY A 14 20.23 -26.46 16.67
CA GLY A 14 19.60 -27.30 17.70
C GLY A 14 19.48 -26.64 19.09
N THR A 15 19.88 -25.37 19.24
CA THR A 15 19.63 -24.60 20.46
C THR A 15 18.13 -24.42 20.68
N THR A 16 17.61 -24.98 21.78
CA THR A 16 16.19 -24.87 22.15
C THR A 16 15.95 -23.66 23.07
N PRO A 17 14.71 -23.11 23.13
CA PRO A 17 14.37 -22.03 24.06
C PRO A 17 14.72 -22.34 25.52
N SER A 18 14.41 -23.55 25.99
CA SER A 18 14.68 -23.97 27.37
C SER A 18 16.17 -24.05 27.68
N PHE A 19 16.97 -24.53 26.72
CA PHE A 19 18.43 -24.57 26.86
C PHE A 19 19.01 -23.15 26.85
N MET A 20 18.51 -22.29 25.97
CA MET A 20 18.96 -20.90 25.88
C MET A 20 18.67 -20.09 27.15
N LEU A 21 17.45 -20.21 27.68
CA LEU A 21 17.04 -19.54 28.91
C LEU A 21 17.91 -19.99 30.10
N ARG A 22 18.15 -21.30 30.25
CA ARG A 22 19.01 -21.84 31.31
C ARG A 22 20.41 -21.25 31.22
N TRP A 23 21.02 -21.29 30.03
CA TRP A 23 22.36 -20.75 29.81
C TRP A 23 22.42 -19.24 30.08
N LEU A 24 21.41 -18.47 29.68
CA LEU A 24 21.35 -17.02 29.95
C LEU A 24 21.23 -16.72 31.46
N CYS A 25 20.41 -17.48 32.18
CA CYS A 25 20.29 -17.32 33.64
C CYS A 25 21.63 -17.59 34.34
N GLU A 26 22.32 -18.66 33.96
CA GLU A 26 23.64 -19.03 34.50
C GLU A 26 24.72 -18.00 34.15
N THR A 27 24.79 -17.59 32.88
CA THR A 27 25.83 -16.70 32.37
C THR A 27 25.65 -15.26 32.87
N ALA A 28 24.43 -14.73 32.80
CA ALA A 28 24.14 -13.37 33.26
C ALA A 28 23.98 -13.29 34.78
N ARG A 29 23.84 -14.42 35.48
CA ARG A 29 23.48 -14.53 36.92
C ARG A 29 22.22 -13.73 37.24
N LEU A 30 21.17 -14.00 36.48
CA LEU A 30 19.85 -13.40 36.62
C LEU A 30 18.80 -14.51 36.64
N GLU A 31 17.65 -14.22 37.23
CA GLU A 31 16.52 -15.14 37.21
C GLU A 31 15.83 -15.17 35.85
N ALA A 32 15.08 -16.24 35.59
CA ALA A 32 14.32 -16.40 34.35
C ALA A 32 13.35 -15.25 34.08
N SER A 33 12.82 -14.62 35.13
CA SER A 33 11.93 -13.44 35.04
C SER A 33 12.60 -12.20 34.45
N ALA A 34 13.94 -12.14 34.44
CA ALA A 34 14.70 -11.04 33.83
C ALA A 34 14.76 -11.14 32.30
N PHE A 35 14.44 -12.31 31.74
CA PHE A 35 14.43 -12.57 30.31
C PHE A 35 13.00 -12.71 29.83
N GLY A 36 12.60 -11.80 28.94
CA GLY A 36 11.32 -11.86 28.27
C GLY A 36 11.34 -12.86 27.12
N ARG A 37 10.81 -12.42 25.99
CA ARG A 37 10.65 -13.26 24.81
C ARG A 37 11.99 -13.60 24.14
N PHE A 38 12.07 -14.83 23.63
CA PHE A 38 13.09 -15.29 22.69
C PHE A 38 12.55 -15.36 21.25
N VAL A 39 13.36 -14.88 20.31
CA VAL A 39 13.15 -14.95 18.87
C VAL A 39 14.29 -15.75 18.26
N PHE A 40 14.00 -16.95 17.78
CA PHE A 40 15.01 -17.79 17.13
C PHE A 40 14.98 -17.56 15.63
N SER A 41 16.15 -17.21 15.08
CA SER A 41 16.41 -17.17 13.64
C SER A 41 17.63 -18.01 13.30
N PRO A 42 17.83 -18.38 12.02
CA PRO A 42 19.01 -19.14 11.62
C PRO A 42 20.31 -18.43 12.06
N GLY A 43 21.02 -19.03 13.01
CA GLY A 43 22.29 -18.52 13.52
C GLY A 43 22.21 -17.36 14.51
N GLN A 44 21.02 -16.92 14.94
CA GLN A 44 20.89 -15.82 15.90
C GLN A 44 19.66 -15.95 16.80
N VAL A 45 19.72 -15.33 17.98
CA VAL A 45 18.60 -15.22 18.90
C VAL A 45 18.45 -13.77 19.35
N ALA A 46 17.25 -13.21 19.21
CA ALA A 46 16.88 -11.96 19.88
C ALA A 46 16.21 -12.28 21.21
N VAL A 47 16.63 -11.61 22.30
CA VAL A 47 16.04 -11.75 23.63
C VAL A 47 15.67 -10.39 24.20
N GLN A 48 14.43 -10.27 24.68
CA GLN A 48 13.99 -9.06 25.38
C GLN A 48 14.46 -9.08 26.84
N VAL A 49 14.96 -7.94 27.30
CA VAL A 49 15.34 -7.70 28.70
C VAL A 49 14.87 -6.30 29.11
N ALA A 50 14.72 -6.04 30.41
CA ALA A 50 14.42 -4.70 30.87
C ALA A 50 15.59 -3.73 30.57
N ALA A 51 15.28 -2.48 30.23
CA ALA A 51 16.27 -1.50 29.75
C ALA A 51 17.38 -1.21 30.79
N ASP A 52 17.04 -1.28 32.08
CA ASP A 52 17.94 -1.10 33.22
C ASP A 52 18.99 -2.21 33.38
N ILE A 53 18.67 -3.43 32.94
CA ILE A 53 19.57 -4.59 33.00
C ILE A 53 20.28 -4.90 31.68
N SER A 54 19.91 -4.24 30.57
CA SER A 54 20.38 -4.62 29.23
C SER A 54 21.91 -4.55 29.08
N ALA A 55 22.53 -3.50 29.63
CA ALA A 55 23.98 -3.31 29.57
C ALA A 55 24.73 -4.41 30.34
N LYS A 56 24.21 -4.76 31.54
CA LYS A 56 24.75 -5.82 32.39
C LYS A 56 24.65 -7.20 31.73
N VAL A 57 23.54 -7.48 31.06
CA VAL A 57 23.38 -8.74 30.29
C VAL A 57 24.36 -8.77 29.13
N THR A 58 24.51 -7.66 28.40
CA THR A 58 25.43 -7.57 27.27
C THR A 58 26.88 -7.85 27.68
N GLU A 59 27.34 -7.20 28.75
CA GLU A 59 28.70 -7.36 29.29
C GLU A 59 29.00 -8.81 29.70
N ARG A 60 28.04 -9.49 30.34
CA ARG A 60 28.24 -10.84 30.87
C ARG A 60 28.11 -11.93 29.83
N VAL A 61 27.24 -11.73 28.84
CA VAL A 61 26.90 -12.73 27.83
C VAL A 61 27.85 -12.63 26.63
N SER A 62 28.34 -11.44 26.29
CA SER A 62 29.24 -11.27 25.15
C SER A 62 30.61 -11.91 25.41
N GLY A 63 31.03 -12.81 24.52
CA GLY A 63 32.23 -13.62 24.64
C GLY A 63 32.05 -14.95 25.38
N ALA A 64 30.89 -15.19 26.00
CA ALA A 64 30.61 -16.43 26.71
C ALA A 64 30.44 -17.62 25.75
N LEU A 65 30.74 -18.83 26.22
CA LEU A 65 30.64 -20.06 25.44
C LEU A 65 29.25 -20.70 25.58
N LEU A 66 28.56 -20.90 24.47
CA LEU A 66 27.35 -21.72 24.35
C LEU A 66 27.67 -22.94 23.49
N ALA A 67 27.65 -24.13 24.08
CA ALA A 67 28.00 -25.38 23.39
C ALA A 67 29.34 -25.32 22.61
N GLY A 68 30.35 -24.66 23.18
CA GLY A 68 31.68 -24.51 22.57
C GLY A 68 31.80 -23.35 21.56
N VAL A 69 30.72 -22.62 21.27
CA VAL A 69 30.71 -21.46 20.37
C VAL A 69 30.72 -20.18 21.19
N ARG A 70 31.61 -19.22 20.85
CA ARG A 70 31.62 -17.90 21.49
C ARG A 70 30.47 -17.06 20.98
N ILE A 71 29.62 -16.60 21.89
CA ILE A 71 28.45 -15.77 21.58
C ILE A 71 28.81 -14.31 21.71
N ALA A 72 28.65 -13.53 20.65
CA ALA A 72 28.57 -12.08 20.74
C ALA A 72 27.16 -11.69 21.19
N CYS A 73 27.08 -10.86 22.22
CA CYS A 73 25.83 -10.24 22.67
C CYS A 73 25.98 -8.74 22.48
N ARG A 74 24.98 -8.11 21.86
CA ARG A 74 24.91 -6.66 21.71
C ARG A 74 23.45 -6.22 21.70
N ALA A 75 23.20 -4.95 22.04
CA ALA A 75 21.92 -4.35 21.74
C ALA A 75 21.65 -4.45 20.24
N MET A 76 20.40 -4.72 19.87
CA MET A 76 20.01 -4.59 18.47
C MET A 76 20.31 -3.16 18.00
N ALA A 77 20.82 -3.05 16.78
CA ALA A 77 21.10 -1.80 16.12
C ALA A 77 20.21 -1.67 14.87
N GLU A 78 20.11 -0.44 14.37
CA GLU A 78 19.45 -0.15 13.11
C GLU A 78 20.06 -1.01 11.98
N GLY A 79 19.21 -1.79 11.28
CA GLY A 79 19.62 -2.76 10.27
C GLY A 79 19.61 -4.23 10.70
N ASP A 80 19.47 -4.53 11.99
CA ASP A 80 19.30 -5.91 12.45
C ASP A 80 17.90 -6.45 12.12
N GLN A 81 17.85 -7.59 11.45
CA GLN A 81 16.61 -8.27 11.07
C GLN A 81 16.48 -9.60 11.81
N PRO A 82 15.91 -9.64 13.02
CA PRO A 82 15.83 -10.84 13.85
C PRO A 82 14.92 -11.93 13.26
N ASP A 83 14.14 -11.63 12.22
CA ASP A 83 13.25 -12.56 11.50
C ASP A 83 13.55 -12.59 9.98
N ALA A 84 14.78 -12.25 9.58
CA ALA A 84 15.20 -12.12 8.18
C ALA A 84 14.83 -13.34 7.32
N ALA A 85 14.94 -14.55 7.88
CA ALA A 85 14.64 -15.79 7.17
C ALA A 85 13.15 -15.90 6.79
N ARG A 86 12.24 -15.46 7.66
CA ARG A 86 10.80 -15.47 7.37
C ARG A 86 10.47 -14.45 6.28
N PHE A 87 11.03 -13.25 6.35
CA PHE A 87 10.84 -12.23 5.33
C PHE A 87 11.45 -12.62 3.98
N ALA A 88 12.59 -13.31 3.98
CA ALA A 88 13.17 -13.89 2.77
C ALA A 88 12.22 -14.91 2.12
N LEU A 89 11.65 -15.83 2.91
CA LEU A 89 10.67 -16.80 2.42
C LEU A 89 9.41 -16.12 1.85
N LEU A 90 8.88 -15.09 2.52
CA LEU A 90 7.72 -14.35 2.01
C LEU A 90 8.04 -13.65 0.68
N LYS A 91 9.26 -13.12 0.52
CA LYS A 91 9.71 -12.51 -0.73
C LYS A 91 9.83 -13.55 -1.84
N GLU A 92 10.40 -14.72 -1.56
CA GLU A 92 10.46 -15.85 -2.50
C GLU A 92 9.06 -16.29 -2.95
N CYS A 93 8.09 -16.37 -2.02
CA CYS A 93 6.71 -16.70 -2.38
C CYS A 93 6.08 -15.67 -3.34
N LEU A 94 6.32 -14.37 -3.13
CA LEU A 94 5.85 -13.34 -4.06
C LEU A 94 6.51 -13.45 -5.44
N ASP A 95 7.78 -13.82 -5.49
CA ASP A 95 8.49 -14.03 -6.74
C ASP A 95 7.94 -15.26 -7.49
N TRP A 96 7.63 -16.36 -6.79
CA TRP A 96 6.96 -17.53 -7.38
C TRP A 96 5.56 -17.20 -7.92
N GLU A 97 4.75 -16.43 -7.18
CA GLU A 97 3.45 -15.97 -7.68
C GLU A 97 3.60 -15.15 -8.96
N ALA A 98 4.60 -14.25 -8.99
CA ALA A 98 4.86 -13.41 -10.15
C ALA A 98 5.35 -14.19 -11.37
N GLU A 99 6.24 -15.16 -11.18
CA GLU A 99 6.71 -16.05 -12.24
C GLU A 99 5.56 -16.84 -12.85
N GLU A 100 4.65 -17.35 -12.01
CA GLU A 100 3.49 -18.11 -12.48
C GLU A 100 2.45 -17.22 -13.15
N GLU A 101 2.19 -16.01 -12.65
CA GLU A 101 1.32 -15.04 -13.32
C GLU A 101 1.89 -14.63 -14.69
N ALA A 102 3.19 -14.37 -14.77
CA ALA A 102 3.89 -14.07 -16.01
C ALA A 102 3.84 -15.26 -16.98
N ARG A 103 4.03 -16.49 -16.50
CA ARG A 103 3.90 -17.71 -17.31
C ARG A 103 2.48 -17.85 -17.84
N ARG A 104 1.44 -17.66 -17.02
CA ARG A 104 0.04 -17.67 -17.46
C ARG A 104 -0.28 -16.59 -18.49
N GLY A 105 0.33 -15.41 -18.32
CA GLY A 105 0.24 -14.31 -19.28
C GLY A 105 0.93 -14.64 -20.62
N ALA A 106 2.08 -15.32 -20.60
CA ALA A 106 2.83 -15.69 -21.80
C ALA A 106 2.28 -16.94 -22.52
N MET A 107 1.75 -17.91 -21.78
CA MET A 107 1.12 -19.12 -22.32
C MET A 107 -0.30 -18.84 -22.86
N GLY A 108 -0.91 -17.74 -22.41
CA GLY A 108 -2.05 -17.15 -23.09
C GLY A 108 -1.60 -16.42 -24.35
N THR A 109 -1.67 -17.07 -25.51
CA THR A 109 -1.89 -16.36 -26.77
C THR A 109 -2.92 -15.27 -26.49
N ALA A 110 -2.59 -13.99 -26.78
CA ALA A 110 -3.43 -12.82 -26.50
C ALA A 110 -4.90 -13.21 -26.68
N ARG A 111 -5.62 -13.45 -25.57
CA ARG A 111 -6.96 -13.99 -25.68
C ARG A 111 -7.78 -12.92 -26.37
N GLU A 112 -8.69 -13.35 -27.24
CA GLU A 112 -9.59 -12.43 -27.91
C GLU A 112 -10.23 -11.51 -26.86
N GLY A 113 -10.09 -10.20 -27.06
CA GLY A 113 -10.56 -9.18 -26.12
C GLY A 113 -9.58 -8.72 -25.02
N ASP A 114 -8.34 -9.18 -24.94
CA ASP A 114 -7.37 -8.67 -23.93
C ASP A 114 -6.65 -7.37 -24.36
N ALA A 115 -6.83 -6.95 -25.61
CA ALA A 115 -6.31 -5.70 -26.13
C ALA A 115 -7.25 -5.05 -27.15
N LEU A 116 -7.25 -3.71 -27.18
CA LEU A 116 -7.79 -2.91 -28.27
C LEU A 116 -6.63 -2.24 -29.01
N THR A 117 -6.67 -2.28 -30.34
CA THR A 117 -5.61 -1.73 -31.19
C THR A 117 -6.18 -0.67 -32.12
N ARG A 118 -5.29 0.16 -32.69
CA ARG A 118 -5.61 1.25 -33.62
C ARG A 118 -6.63 2.24 -33.08
N LEU A 119 -6.52 2.54 -31.79
CA LEU A 119 -7.32 3.60 -31.17
C LEU A 119 -6.66 4.96 -31.42
N ARG A 120 -7.46 6.00 -31.55
CA ARG A 120 -7.01 7.38 -31.66
C ARG A 120 -7.27 8.11 -30.35
N ILE A 121 -6.35 9.00 -29.99
CA ILE A 121 -6.56 10.00 -28.94
C ILE A 121 -7.61 11.00 -29.43
N VAL A 122 -8.65 11.20 -28.63
CA VAL A 122 -9.79 12.05 -28.96
C VAL A 122 -9.79 13.28 -28.07
N ASP A 123 -9.46 13.08 -26.80
CA ASP A 123 -9.38 14.15 -25.82
C ASP A 123 -8.37 13.77 -24.72
N GLU A 124 -7.79 14.80 -24.12
CA GLU A 124 -6.82 14.70 -23.03
C GLU A 124 -7.16 15.73 -21.95
N THR A 125 -7.51 15.23 -20.76
CA THR A 125 -7.83 16.10 -19.63
C THR A 125 -6.87 15.87 -18.44
N PRO A 126 -6.52 16.91 -17.68
CA PRO A 126 -5.77 16.75 -16.43
C PRO A 126 -6.62 16.05 -15.37
N GLY A 127 -6.04 15.06 -14.68
CA GLY A 127 -6.61 14.40 -13.51
C GLY A 127 -5.81 14.71 -12.23
N LEU A 128 -6.26 14.14 -11.10
CA LEU A 128 -5.64 14.32 -9.78
C LEU A 128 -4.18 13.88 -9.74
N TRP A 129 -3.33 14.61 -9.01
CA TRP A 129 -1.90 14.37 -8.84
C TRP A 129 -1.09 14.37 -10.15
N GLY A 130 -1.58 15.10 -11.15
CA GLY A 130 -0.91 15.25 -12.45
C GLY A 130 -1.16 14.11 -13.43
N ARG A 131 -2.09 13.19 -13.13
CA ARG A 131 -2.52 12.12 -14.05
C ARG A 131 -3.14 12.66 -15.34
N THR A 132 -3.09 11.89 -16.42
CA THR A 132 -3.76 12.25 -17.68
C THR A 132 -4.95 11.34 -17.92
N LEU A 133 -6.14 11.92 -18.03
CA LEU A 133 -7.31 11.19 -18.52
C LEU A 133 -7.30 11.24 -20.05
N LEU A 134 -7.01 10.10 -20.66
CA LEU A 134 -6.91 9.90 -22.10
C LEU A 134 -8.22 9.30 -22.62
N THR A 135 -8.97 10.05 -23.42
CA THR A 135 -10.16 9.55 -24.11
C THR A 135 -9.77 8.97 -25.46
N LEU A 136 -10.04 7.69 -25.64
CA LEU A 136 -9.71 6.91 -26.82
C LEU A 136 -10.97 6.52 -27.59
N GLY A 137 -10.88 6.49 -28.92
CA GLY A 137 -11.94 6.01 -29.79
C GLY A 137 -11.39 5.35 -31.05
N THR A 138 -12.26 4.72 -31.83
CA THR A 138 -11.86 4.18 -33.14
C THR A 138 -11.65 5.31 -34.15
N GLU A 139 -10.85 5.07 -35.19
CA GLU A 139 -10.53 6.06 -36.23
C GLU A 139 -11.78 6.69 -36.89
N ARG A 140 -12.86 5.91 -37.02
CA ARG A 140 -14.11 6.32 -37.70
C ARG A 140 -15.21 6.73 -36.73
N GLY A 141 -14.94 6.80 -35.42
CA GLY A 141 -15.96 7.03 -34.40
C GLY A 141 -17.00 5.90 -34.28
N ALA A 142 -16.68 4.73 -34.83
CA ALA A 142 -17.46 3.51 -34.68
C ALA A 142 -17.32 2.92 -33.27
N ASP A 143 -18.20 1.99 -32.95
CA ASP A 143 -18.15 1.26 -31.67
C ASP A 143 -16.82 0.52 -31.48
N LEU A 144 -16.38 0.48 -30.23
CA LEU A 144 -15.21 -0.25 -29.81
C LEU A 144 -15.49 -1.76 -29.94
N PRO A 145 -14.52 -2.53 -30.47
CA PRO A 145 -14.59 -3.98 -30.45
C PRO A 145 -14.82 -4.51 -29.03
N TRP A 146 -15.47 -5.67 -28.93
CA TRP A 146 -15.61 -6.34 -27.66
C TRP A 146 -14.23 -6.61 -27.05
N SER A 147 -14.06 -6.26 -25.77
CA SER A 147 -12.83 -6.54 -25.03
C SER A 147 -13.10 -6.57 -23.53
N ARG A 148 -12.25 -7.27 -22.77
CA ARG A 148 -12.29 -7.39 -21.31
C ARG A 148 -11.59 -6.23 -20.60
N LEU A 149 -11.56 -5.06 -21.23
CA LEU A 149 -10.98 -3.83 -20.68
C LEU A 149 -12.04 -3.08 -19.87
N ASP A 150 -12.41 -3.67 -18.75
CA ASP A 150 -13.46 -3.14 -17.88
C ASP A 150 -12.93 -2.02 -16.96
N PRO A 151 -13.82 -1.11 -16.51
CA PRO A 151 -13.48 -0.07 -15.55
C PRO A 151 -12.68 -0.61 -14.36
N GLY A 152 -11.57 0.06 -14.08
CA GLY A 152 -10.59 -0.31 -13.08
C GLY A 152 -9.42 -1.10 -13.62
N LEU A 153 -9.53 -1.85 -14.70
CA LEU A 153 -8.46 -2.75 -15.13
C LEU A 153 -7.13 -2.00 -15.35
N PRO A 154 -6.00 -2.47 -14.79
CA PRO A 154 -4.69 -1.94 -15.13
C PRO A 154 -4.36 -2.25 -16.58
N VAL A 155 -3.90 -1.25 -17.32
CA VAL A 155 -3.63 -1.33 -18.75
C VAL A 155 -2.30 -0.68 -19.12
N LEU A 156 -1.73 -1.15 -20.21
CA LEU A 156 -0.60 -0.55 -20.90
C LEU A 156 -1.12 0.14 -22.15
N VAL A 157 -0.73 1.41 -22.35
CA VAL A 157 -1.03 2.18 -23.55
C VAL A 157 0.28 2.38 -24.30
N ALA A 158 0.37 1.79 -25.49
CA ALA A 158 1.56 1.84 -26.34
C ALA A 158 1.22 2.50 -27.68
N THR A 159 2.10 3.34 -28.19
CA THR A 159 2.01 3.80 -29.57
C THR A 159 2.28 2.65 -30.54
N ILE A 160 1.50 2.58 -31.61
CA ILE A 160 1.72 1.65 -32.72
C ILE A 160 2.74 2.30 -33.65
N VAL A 161 4.02 2.05 -33.39
CA VAL A 161 5.13 2.47 -34.26
C VAL A 161 5.57 1.28 -35.13
N GLN A 162 5.99 1.53 -36.37
CA GLN A 162 6.76 0.54 -37.14
C GLN A 162 8.21 0.52 -36.62
N GLY A 163 8.44 -0.16 -35.50
CA GLY A 163 9.76 -0.32 -34.87
C GLY A 163 9.68 -0.50 -33.35
N ASP A 164 10.55 -1.32 -32.79
CA ASP A 164 10.68 -1.55 -31.35
C ASP A 164 11.32 -0.33 -30.68
N GLY A 165 10.62 0.34 -29.75
CA GLY A 165 11.29 1.39 -28.97
C GLY A 165 10.47 2.20 -27.97
N GLU A 166 9.15 2.30 -28.09
CA GLU A 166 8.39 3.10 -27.11
C GLU A 166 7.98 2.28 -25.88
N THR A 167 8.35 2.81 -24.71
CA THR A 167 7.95 2.25 -23.43
C THR A 167 6.45 2.52 -23.24
N PRO A 168 5.61 1.50 -23.03
CA PRO A 168 4.18 1.71 -22.86
C PRO A 168 3.89 2.53 -21.60
N ALA A 169 3.01 3.52 -21.72
CA ALA A 169 2.49 4.28 -20.59
C ALA A 169 1.56 3.40 -19.76
N ARG A 170 1.71 3.43 -18.43
CA ARG A 170 0.84 2.68 -17.53
C ARG A 170 -0.40 3.48 -17.18
N GLY A 171 -1.51 2.78 -17.06
CA GLY A 171 -2.76 3.39 -16.63
C GLY A 171 -3.81 2.44 -16.13
N VAL A 172 -4.97 3.01 -15.85
CA VAL A 172 -6.15 2.31 -15.36
C VAL A 172 -7.35 2.72 -16.21
N VAL A 173 -8.17 1.76 -16.62
CA VAL A 173 -9.42 2.06 -17.32
C VAL A 173 -10.35 2.83 -16.37
N VAL A 174 -10.77 4.02 -16.78
CA VAL A 174 -11.69 4.90 -16.04
C VAL A 174 -13.13 4.55 -16.33
N SER A 175 -13.46 4.42 -17.61
CA SER A 175 -14.82 4.16 -18.07
C SER A 175 -14.79 3.60 -19.47
N ARG A 176 -15.83 2.85 -19.81
CA ARG A 176 -16.06 2.32 -21.15
C ARG A 176 -17.47 2.65 -21.57
N SER A 177 -17.61 3.16 -22.78
CA SER A 177 -18.89 3.30 -23.49
C SER A 177 -18.83 2.48 -24.78
N ALA A 178 -19.91 2.50 -25.57
CA ALA A 178 -19.94 1.82 -26.87
C ALA A 178 -18.80 2.28 -27.79
N SER A 179 -18.48 3.57 -27.84
CA SER A 179 -17.50 4.14 -28.79
C SER A 179 -16.25 4.76 -28.16
N ARG A 180 -16.21 4.91 -26.82
CA ARG A 180 -15.10 5.54 -26.08
C ARG A 180 -14.57 4.67 -24.97
N LEU A 181 -13.24 4.67 -24.83
CA LEU A 181 -12.52 4.12 -23.69
C LEU A 181 -11.74 5.25 -23.04
N VAL A 182 -11.92 5.47 -21.74
CA VAL A 182 -11.16 6.47 -21.00
C VAL A 182 -10.13 5.76 -20.14
N VAL A 183 -8.87 6.17 -20.20
CA VAL A 183 -7.77 5.59 -19.42
C VAL A 183 -7.08 6.71 -18.63
N ALA A 184 -6.90 6.53 -17.34
CA ALA A 184 -6.06 7.40 -16.51
C ALA A 184 -4.61 6.91 -16.59
N LEU A 185 -3.72 7.74 -17.12
CA LEU A 185 -2.29 7.48 -17.21
C LEU A 185 -1.55 8.11 -16.04
N ASP A 186 -0.64 7.34 -15.44
CA ASP A 186 0.31 7.84 -14.45
C ASP A 186 1.54 8.49 -15.13
N ASP A 187 1.86 8.04 -16.35
CA ASP A 187 2.96 8.55 -17.18
C ASP A 187 2.45 9.53 -18.25
N ASP A 188 3.39 10.11 -19.01
CA ASP A 188 3.06 10.99 -20.13
C ASP A 188 2.24 10.24 -21.20
N PRO A 189 1.18 10.85 -21.75
CA PRO A 189 0.39 10.24 -22.81
C PRO A 189 1.21 10.12 -24.11
N PRO A 190 0.87 9.14 -24.98
CA PRO A 190 1.42 9.06 -26.33
C PRO A 190 1.21 10.35 -27.13
N ASP A 191 2.05 10.58 -28.13
CA ASP A 191 1.96 11.76 -28.98
C ASP A 191 0.62 11.86 -29.72
N ASP A 192 0.08 13.08 -29.79
CA ASP A 192 -1.17 13.38 -30.49
C ASP A 192 -1.10 13.00 -31.98
N GLY A 193 -2.17 12.41 -32.49
CA GLY A 193 -2.23 11.85 -33.85
C GLY A 193 -1.73 10.41 -34.00
N SER A 194 -1.08 9.85 -32.97
CA SER A 194 -0.63 8.47 -32.98
C SER A 194 -1.78 7.48 -32.83
N LEU A 195 -1.65 6.32 -33.48
CA LEU A 195 -2.51 5.18 -33.20
C LEU A 195 -1.97 4.43 -31.98
N VAL A 196 -2.83 4.11 -31.04
CA VAL A 196 -2.43 3.45 -29.79
C VAL A 196 -3.05 2.06 -29.67
N ARG A 197 -2.33 1.18 -28.99
CA ARG A 197 -2.79 -0.12 -28.50
C ARG A 197 -2.95 -0.04 -27.00
N VAL A 198 -4.11 -0.45 -26.50
CA VAL A 198 -4.38 -0.63 -25.07
C VAL A 198 -4.47 -2.11 -24.78
N SER A 199 -3.61 -2.63 -23.91
CA SER A 199 -3.60 -4.04 -23.51
C SER A 199 -3.66 -4.16 -21.99
N LYS A 200 -4.18 -5.28 -21.47
CA LYS A 200 -4.11 -5.57 -20.04
C LYS A 200 -2.66 -5.49 -19.54
N ALA A 201 -2.45 -4.81 -18.41
CA ALA A 201 -1.15 -4.76 -17.75
C ALA A 201 -1.01 -5.93 -16.77
N PRO A 202 0.21 -6.49 -16.60
CA PRO A 202 0.51 -7.35 -15.47
C PRO A 202 0.41 -6.56 -14.15
N ASP A 203 0.00 -7.20 -13.05
CA ASP A 203 -0.16 -6.54 -11.75
C ASP A 203 1.16 -6.32 -11.00
N GLU A 204 2.13 -5.73 -11.69
CA GLU A 204 3.45 -5.42 -11.14
C GLU A 204 3.37 -4.37 -10.01
N VAL A 205 2.32 -3.54 -10.00
CA VAL A 205 2.14 -2.47 -9.01
C VAL A 205 1.79 -3.06 -7.65
N SER A 206 0.83 -3.99 -7.57
CA SER A 206 0.49 -4.67 -6.31
C SER A 206 1.71 -5.40 -5.76
N ARG A 207 2.45 -6.11 -6.62
CA ARG A 207 3.69 -6.82 -6.21
C ARG A 207 4.75 -5.87 -5.66
N LYS A 208 5.06 -4.78 -6.37
CA LYS A 208 6.03 -3.78 -5.89
C LYS A 208 5.63 -3.19 -4.54
N ARG A 209 4.33 -2.97 -4.33
CA ARG A 209 3.80 -2.50 -3.03
C ARG A 209 3.95 -3.56 -1.95
N GLN A 210 3.67 -4.83 -2.23
CA GLN A 210 3.86 -5.93 -1.29
C GLN A 210 5.33 -6.10 -0.91
N GLN A 211 6.24 -6.12 -1.89
CA GLN A 211 7.68 -6.19 -1.65
C GLN A 211 8.18 -5.00 -0.82
N GLY A 212 7.81 -3.77 -1.18
CA GLY A 212 8.18 -2.59 -0.41
C GLY A 212 7.60 -2.58 1.01
N ALA A 213 6.40 -3.12 1.21
CA ALA A 213 5.81 -3.30 2.53
C ALA A 213 6.59 -4.35 3.36
N LEU A 214 6.93 -5.50 2.78
CA LEU A 214 7.76 -6.51 3.45
C LEU A 214 9.12 -5.95 3.85
N GLU A 215 9.78 -5.21 2.95
CA GLU A 215 11.08 -4.58 3.21
C GLU A 215 10.97 -3.56 4.35
N ARG A 216 9.94 -2.71 4.34
CA ARG A 216 9.67 -1.73 5.40
C ARG A 216 9.40 -2.38 6.76
N VAL A 217 8.65 -3.47 6.79
CA VAL A 217 8.37 -4.20 8.05
C VAL A 217 9.63 -4.92 8.53
N ALA A 218 10.38 -5.55 7.63
CA ALA A 218 11.62 -6.24 7.96
C ALA A 218 12.67 -5.29 8.54
N SER A 219 12.79 -4.08 7.99
CA SER A 219 13.74 -3.07 8.46
C SER A 219 13.26 -2.21 9.64
N ALA A 220 12.00 -2.34 10.06
CA ALA A 220 11.45 -1.56 11.16
C ALA A 220 12.25 -1.80 12.46
N PHE A 221 12.61 -0.72 13.15
CA PHE A 221 13.46 -0.76 14.33
C PHE A 221 13.02 0.29 15.34
N ASP A 222 12.91 -0.13 16.60
CA ASP A 222 12.62 0.74 17.76
C ASP A 222 11.41 1.67 17.56
N ASP A 223 10.39 1.18 16.85
CA ASP A 223 9.17 1.93 16.55
C ASP A 223 7.92 1.06 16.70
N ARG A 224 6.76 1.68 16.52
CA ARG A 224 5.47 1.00 16.60
C ARG A 224 5.35 -0.14 15.57
N LEU A 225 5.96 0.02 14.40
CA LEU A 225 5.89 -0.99 13.33
C LEU A 225 6.69 -2.23 13.71
N ALA A 226 7.87 -2.06 14.33
CA ALA A 226 8.67 -3.15 14.87
C ALA A 226 7.90 -3.90 15.97
N CYS A 227 7.25 -3.19 16.90
CA CYS A 227 6.40 -3.83 17.90
C CYS A 227 5.27 -4.67 17.26
N LEU A 228 4.52 -4.09 16.32
CA LEU A 228 3.41 -4.80 15.66
C LEU A 228 3.90 -6.00 14.84
N ARG A 229 5.04 -5.87 14.17
CA ARG A 229 5.71 -6.99 13.50
C ARG A 229 5.99 -8.10 14.49
N ASP A 230 6.62 -7.77 15.61
CA ASP A 230 7.04 -8.75 16.60
C ASP A 230 5.81 -9.43 17.22
N ILE A 231 4.74 -8.70 17.51
CA ILE A 231 3.45 -9.29 17.95
C ILE A 231 2.88 -10.25 16.90
N ALA A 232 2.76 -9.81 15.65
CA ALA A 232 2.21 -10.62 14.55
C ALA A 232 3.06 -11.86 14.23
N ALA A 233 4.38 -11.74 14.39
CA ALA A 233 5.37 -12.79 14.23
C ALA A 233 5.34 -13.83 15.36
N GLY A 234 4.38 -13.69 16.27
CA GLY A 234 4.36 -14.34 17.55
C GLY A 234 5.14 -13.51 18.54
N LEU A 235 6.41 -13.17 18.28
CA LEU A 235 7.51 -12.63 19.11
C LEU A 235 7.25 -11.61 20.24
N MET A 236 6.04 -11.09 20.42
CA MET A 236 5.68 -10.22 21.54
C MET A 236 4.21 -10.44 21.90
N GLU A 237 3.86 -10.35 23.18
CA GLU A 237 2.45 -10.43 23.60
C GLU A 237 1.74 -9.11 23.29
N ALA A 238 0.48 -9.20 22.87
CA ALA A 238 -0.35 -8.03 22.63
C ALA A 238 -0.90 -7.47 23.95
N GLU A 239 -0.86 -6.15 24.08
CA GLU A 239 -1.48 -5.41 25.16
C GLU A 239 -2.95 -5.08 24.87
N SER A 240 -3.73 -5.03 25.95
CA SER A 240 -5.09 -4.49 25.95
C SER A 240 -5.25 -3.52 27.12
N ALA A 241 -6.16 -2.56 26.95
CA ALA A 241 -6.63 -1.70 28.01
C ALA A 241 -8.14 -1.84 28.12
N GLU A 242 -8.64 -1.81 29.34
CA GLU A 242 -10.07 -1.88 29.59
C GLU A 242 -10.79 -0.75 28.84
N TRP A 243 -11.79 -1.13 28.05
CA TRP A 243 -12.75 -0.21 27.50
C TRP A 243 -14.16 -0.56 27.94
N LEU A 244 -14.84 0.44 28.47
CA LEU A 244 -16.26 0.36 28.80
C LEU A 244 -17.08 0.99 27.68
N PRO A 245 -17.97 0.23 27.02
CA PRO A 245 -18.85 0.78 26.01
C PRO A 245 -19.80 1.82 26.60
N GLY A 246 -19.96 2.92 25.87
CA GLY A 246 -21.07 3.86 26.07
C GLY A 246 -22.33 3.34 25.37
N GLU A 247 -23.05 4.24 24.70
CA GLU A 247 -24.20 3.84 23.89
C GLU A 247 -23.78 3.18 22.57
N TRP A 248 -24.38 2.02 22.29
CA TRP A 248 -24.26 1.34 21.00
C TRP A 248 -24.99 2.14 19.91
N VAL A 249 -24.38 2.27 18.72
CA VAL A 249 -25.05 2.92 17.58
C VAL A 249 -26.14 2.00 17.05
N ASN A 250 -25.82 0.70 16.93
CA ASN A 250 -26.77 -0.32 16.56
C ASN A 250 -27.39 -1.00 17.81
N SER A 251 -28.66 -0.76 18.06
CA SER A 251 -29.41 -1.37 19.16
C SER A 251 -29.71 -2.87 18.95
N GLY A 252 -29.53 -3.39 17.74
CA GLY A 252 -29.81 -4.78 17.36
C GLY A 252 -28.63 -5.75 17.53
N LEU A 253 -27.54 -5.33 18.16
CA LEU A 253 -26.37 -6.18 18.39
C LEU A 253 -26.69 -7.28 19.40
N ASN A 254 -26.32 -8.51 19.06
CA ASN A 254 -26.35 -9.63 20.00
C ASN A 254 -25.11 -9.62 20.91
N ASP A 255 -25.09 -10.48 21.93
CA ASP A 255 -24.05 -10.43 22.96
C ASP A 255 -22.67 -10.83 22.44
N SER A 256 -22.57 -11.82 21.55
CA SER A 256 -21.28 -12.20 20.95
C SER A 256 -20.70 -11.10 20.06
N GLN A 257 -21.54 -10.32 19.39
CA GLN A 257 -21.11 -9.14 18.65
C GLN A 257 -20.62 -8.03 19.59
N LYS A 258 -21.33 -7.77 20.69
CA LYS A 258 -20.91 -6.78 21.70
C LYS A 258 -19.57 -7.17 22.31
N GLU A 259 -19.38 -8.44 22.69
CA GLU A 259 -18.12 -8.96 23.21
C GLU A 259 -16.98 -8.77 22.21
N ALA A 260 -17.20 -9.08 20.93
CA ALA A 260 -16.21 -8.87 19.88
C ALA A 260 -15.85 -7.38 19.70
N ILE A 261 -16.84 -6.48 19.79
CA ILE A 261 -16.59 -5.03 19.71
C ILE A 261 -15.79 -4.57 20.94
N VAL A 262 -16.17 -5.00 22.15
CA VAL A 262 -15.43 -4.65 23.38
C VAL A 262 -13.99 -5.13 23.29
N MET A 263 -13.75 -6.36 22.85
CA MET A 263 -12.41 -6.90 22.64
C MET A 263 -11.61 -6.06 21.64
N ALA A 264 -12.17 -5.74 20.48
CA ALA A 264 -11.49 -4.92 19.47
C ALA A 264 -11.19 -3.50 19.95
N MET A 265 -12.13 -2.89 20.68
CA MET A 265 -12.03 -1.54 21.20
C MET A 265 -11.13 -1.43 22.46
N SER A 266 -10.84 -2.56 23.10
CA SER A 266 -9.90 -2.71 24.23
C SER A 266 -8.48 -3.04 23.78
N ALA A 267 -8.31 -3.61 22.58
CA ALA A 267 -7.00 -3.95 22.06
C ALA A 267 -6.16 -2.69 21.79
N ARG A 268 -4.94 -2.64 22.32
CA ARG A 268 -3.97 -1.59 21.98
C ARG A 268 -3.21 -1.93 20.71
N ASP A 269 -2.98 -3.22 20.48
CA ASP A 269 -2.10 -3.71 19.41
C ASP A 269 -2.86 -4.33 18.24
N ILE A 270 -3.40 -5.53 18.45
CA ILE A 270 -4.05 -6.32 17.40
C ILE A 270 -5.27 -7.01 18.01
N ALA A 271 -6.40 -6.97 17.31
CA ALA A 271 -7.59 -7.76 17.61
C ALA A 271 -7.96 -8.61 16.39
N LEU A 272 -8.29 -9.88 16.61
CA LEU A 272 -8.82 -10.77 15.58
C LEU A 272 -10.28 -11.10 15.89
N ILE A 273 -11.19 -10.62 15.05
CA ILE A 273 -12.60 -11.01 15.08
C ILE A 273 -12.82 -12.11 14.04
N HIS A 274 -13.17 -13.30 14.51
CA HIS A 274 -13.61 -14.39 13.65
C HIS A 274 -15.13 -14.36 13.50
N GLY A 275 -15.63 -14.47 12.27
CA GLY A 275 -17.08 -14.57 12.03
C GLY A 275 -17.41 -15.57 10.93
N PRO A 276 -18.14 -16.65 11.24
CA PRO A 276 -18.67 -17.55 10.22
C PRO A 276 -19.62 -16.86 9.21
N PRO A 277 -19.98 -17.51 8.09
CA PRO A 277 -20.97 -16.98 7.16
C PRO A 277 -22.30 -16.66 7.88
N GLY A 278 -22.90 -15.51 7.58
CA GLY A 278 -24.20 -15.10 8.15
C GLY A 278 -24.19 -14.52 9.56
N THR A 279 -23.06 -14.47 10.28
CA THR A 279 -23.02 -14.01 11.70
C THR A 279 -22.98 -12.48 11.89
N GLY A 280 -23.19 -11.71 10.82
CA GLY A 280 -23.20 -10.24 10.90
C GLY A 280 -21.82 -9.60 11.09
N LYS A 281 -20.73 -10.20 10.60
CA LYS A 281 -19.37 -9.62 10.62
C LYS A 281 -19.33 -8.15 10.21
N THR A 282 -19.97 -7.82 9.09
CA THR A 282 -20.03 -6.45 8.57
C THR A 282 -20.69 -5.53 9.59
N THR A 283 -21.79 -5.96 10.21
CA THR A 283 -22.48 -5.22 11.27
C THR A 283 -21.56 -4.96 12.47
N THR A 284 -20.80 -5.96 12.90
CA THR A 284 -19.81 -5.83 13.98
C THR A 284 -18.71 -4.83 13.61
N LEU A 285 -18.14 -4.93 12.41
CA LEU A 285 -17.07 -4.03 11.95
C LEU A 285 -17.55 -2.58 11.81
N LEU A 286 -18.78 -2.37 11.31
CA LEU A 286 -19.38 -1.04 11.24
C LEU A 286 -19.46 -0.40 12.63
N GLU A 287 -19.94 -1.15 13.63
CA GLU A 287 -20.01 -0.64 15.00
C GLU A 287 -18.62 -0.33 15.57
N VAL A 288 -17.61 -1.18 15.33
CA VAL A 288 -16.22 -0.89 15.75
C VAL A 288 -15.74 0.45 15.17
N VAL A 289 -15.94 0.67 13.87
CA VAL A 289 -15.53 1.93 13.21
C VAL A 289 -16.32 3.12 13.78
N LEU A 290 -17.62 2.98 13.97
CA LEU A 290 -18.48 4.03 14.55
C LEU A 290 -18.02 4.41 15.97
N GLN A 291 -17.71 3.42 16.80
CA GLN A 291 -17.21 3.64 18.17
C GLN A 291 -15.82 4.28 18.17
N ALA A 292 -14.92 3.86 17.29
CA ALA A 292 -13.59 4.46 17.13
C ALA A 292 -13.68 5.94 16.71
N VAL A 293 -14.51 6.26 15.71
CA VAL A 293 -14.70 7.65 15.26
C VAL A 293 -15.37 8.51 16.35
N ARG A 294 -16.33 7.96 17.10
CA ARG A 294 -16.93 8.66 18.26
C ARG A 294 -15.92 9.03 19.34
N ARG A 295 -14.79 8.31 19.44
CA ARG A 295 -13.67 8.67 20.33
C ARG A 295 -12.68 9.68 19.71
N GLY A 296 -12.99 10.21 18.54
CA GLY A 296 -12.10 11.12 17.81
C GLY A 296 -10.93 10.42 17.12
N GLN A 297 -10.99 9.11 16.89
CA GLN A 297 -9.95 8.39 16.16
C GLN A 297 -10.14 8.51 14.65
N HIS A 298 -9.03 8.59 13.91
CA HIS A 298 -9.02 8.43 12.46
C HIS A 298 -8.86 6.94 12.12
N VAL A 299 -9.76 6.41 11.30
CA VAL A 299 -9.83 4.97 10.99
C VAL A 299 -9.53 4.72 9.52
N LEU A 300 -8.51 3.91 9.24
CA LEU A 300 -8.25 3.37 7.90
C LEU A 300 -8.94 2.01 7.76
N VAL A 301 -9.90 1.91 6.85
CA VAL A 301 -10.61 0.66 6.54
C VAL A 301 -10.08 0.09 5.23
N THR A 302 -9.64 -1.16 5.23
CA THR A 302 -9.11 -1.86 4.06
C THR A 302 -9.72 -3.25 3.91
N ALA A 303 -9.87 -3.72 2.66
CA ALA A 303 -10.29 -5.08 2.34
C ALA A 303 -9.61 -5.56 1.05
N PRO A 304 -9.49 -6.89 0.82
CA PRO A 304 -8.83 -7.42 -0.38
C PRO A 304 -9.61 -7.18 -1.69
N SER A 305 -10.90 -6.79 -1.63
CA SER A 305 -11.71 -6.48 -2.81
C SER A 305 -12.40 -5.13 -2.70
N ASN A 306 -12.56 -4.44 -3.84
CA ASN A 306 -13.27 -3.15 -3.89
C ASN A 306 -14.72 -3.28 -3.40
N LEU A 307 -15.40 -4.37 -3.77
CA LEU A 307 -16.77 -4.62 -3.35
C LEU A 307 -16.90 -4.71 -1.82
N ALA A 308 -15.94 -5.35 -1.14
CA ALA A 308 -15.95 -5.44 0.31
C ALA A 308 -15.72 -4.08 0.98
N VAL A 309 -14.84 -3.24 0.42
CA VAL A 309 -14.65 -1.86 0.89
C VAL A 309 -15.93 -1.04 0.70
N ASP A 310 -16.55 -1.17 -0.47
CA ASP A 310 -17.75 -0.41 -0.84
C ASP A 310 -18.95 -0.81 0.04
N HIS A 311 -19.12 -2.11 0.36
CA HIS A 311 -20.14 -2.56 1.31
C HIS A 311 -19.97 -1.98 2.72
N LEU A 312 -18.72 -1.88 3.22
CA LEU A 312 -18.46 -1.24 4.51
C LEU A 312 -18.73 0.26 4.43
N LEU A 313 -18.23 0.93 3.38
CA LEU A 313 -18.43 2.35 3.16
C LEU A 313 -19.91 2.73 3.10
N GLU A 314 -20.72 1.95 2.38
CA GLU A 314 -22.16 2.17 2.30
C GLU A 314 -22.81 2.17 3.69
N GLY A 315 -22.46 1.20 4.54
CA GLY A 315 -22.92 1.16 5.93
C GLY A 315 -22.51 2.40 6.72
N LEU A 316 -21.24 2.83 6.60
CA LEU A 316 -20.73 3.99 7.33
C LEU A 316 -21.42 5.31 6.89
N VAL A 317 -21.62 5.49 5.59
CA VAL A 317 -22.29 6.67 5.01
C VAL A 317 -23.76 6.73 5.45
N ARG A 318 -24.47 5.60 5.49
CA ARG A 318 -25.86 5.55 6.00
C ARG A 318 -25.96 5.98 7.47
N HIS A 319 -24.92 5.77 8.26
CA HIS A 319 -24.82 6.25 9.64
C HIS A 319 -24.33 7.70 9.76
N GLY A 320 -24.18 8.42 8.64
CA GLY A 320 -23.81 9.84 8.63
C GLY A 320 -22.33 10.10 8.92
N LEU A 321 -21.47 9.07 8.86
CA LEU A 321 -20.03 9.29 9.02
C LEU A 321 -19.44 9.98 7.80
N HIS A 322 -18.56 10.94 8.06
CA HIS A 322 -17.68 11.49 7.04
C HIS A 322 -16.61 10.44 6.67
N ALA A 323 -16.70 9.88 5.47
CA ALA A 323 -15.80 8.85 4.99
C ALA A 323 -15.29 9.20 3.58
N VAL A 324 -14.01 8.95 3.33
CA VAL A 324 -13.36 9.22 2.05
C VAL A 324 -12.92 7.91 1.41
N ARG A 325 -13.41 7.61 0.21
CA ARG A 325 -13.04 6.41 -0.54
C ARG A 325 -11.82 6.67 -1.42
N LEU A 326 -10.70 6.02 -1.09
CA LEU A 326 -9.48 6.06 -1.89
C LEU A 326 -9.51 5.00 -2.98
N GLY A 327 -9.36 5.40 -4.23
CA GLY A 327 -9.30 4.47 -5.35
C GLY A 327 -9.96 5.05 -6.59
N HIS A 328 -9.69 4.44 -7.74
CA HIS A 328 -10.19 4.95 -9.01
C HIS A 328 -11.73 4.91 -9.04
N PRO A 329 -12.46 6.00 -9.37
CA PRO A 329 -13.93 6.05 -9.39
C PRO A 329 -14.62 4.93 -10.19
N ALA A 330 -13.98 4.50 -11.27
CA ALA A 330 -14.27 3.31 -12.06
C ALA A 330 -14.52 2.02 -11.27
N ARG A 331 -13.82 1.86 -10.14
CA ARG A 331 -13.83 0.66 -9.28
C ARG A 331 -14.74 0.81 -8.06
N ILE A 332 -15.42 1.94 -7.96
CA ILE A 332 -16.28 2.29 -6.83
C ILE A 332 -17.73 2.18 -7.30
N HIS A 333 -18.58 1.60 -6.45
CA HIS A 333 -20.02 1.56 -6.67
C HIS A 333 -20.58 2.96 -6.97
N GLU A 334 -21.50 3.06 -7.92
CA GLU A 334 -21.98 4.34 -8.45
C GLU A 334 -22.50 5.28 -7.37
N ASP A 335 -23.31 4.76 -6.45
CA ASP A 335 -23.87 5.52 -5.31
C ASP A 335 -22.81 6.07 -4.35
N LEU A 336 -21.61 5.48 -4.34
CA LEU A 336 -20.51 5.84 -3.45
C LEU A 336 -19.45 6.70 -4.14
N ARG A 337 -19.57 6.97 -5.45
CA ARG A 337 -18.61 7.82 -6.17
C ARG A 337 -18.56 9.23 -5.60
N SER A 338 -19.70 9.74 -5.10
CA SER A 338 -19.81 11.08 -4.53
C SER A 338 -18.88 11.33 -3.34
N VAL A 339 -18.48 10.27 -2.62
CA VAL A 339 -17.57 10.27 -1.47
C VAL A 339 -16.15 9.75 -1.81
N SER A 340 -15.87 9.53 -3.10
CA SER A 340 -14.51 9.22 -3.58
C SER A 340 -13.60 10.45 -3.49
N LEU A 341 -12.31 10.22 -3.25
CA LEU A 341 -11.34 11.31 -3.17
C LEU A 341 -11.35 12.15 -4.45
N ASP A 342 -11.33 11.53 -5.63
CA ASP A 342 -11.38 12.23 -6.91
C ASP A 342 -12.63 13.12 -7.02
N SER A 343 -13.81 12.62 -6.61
CA SER A 343 -15.04 13.42 -6.69
C SER A 343 -15.09 14.54 -5.67
N LEU A 344 -14.47 14.37 -4.50
CA LEU A 344 -14.38 15.42 -3.48
C LEU A 344 -13.40 16.51 -3.91
N VAL A 345 -12.26 16.13 -4.48
CA VAL A 345 -11.29 17.07 -5.06
C VAL A 345 -11.93 17.83 -6.22
N ASP A 346 -12.65 17.16 -7.11
CA ASP A 346 -13.30 17.82 -8.26
C ASP A 346 -14.33 18.89 -7.87
N LYS A 347 -14.92 18.79 -6.68
CA LYS A 347 -15.84 19.78 -6.12
C LYS A 347 -15.13 20.92 -5.38
N HIS A 348 -13.85 20.79 -5.05
CA HIS A 348 -13.12 21.79 -4.29
C HIS A 348 -12.78 23.03 -5.15
N PRO A 349 -12.98 24.26 -4.66
CA PRO A 349 -12.75 25.49 -5.43
C PRO A 349 -11.33 25.62 -6.02
N ASP A 350 -10.31 25.22 -5.24
CA ASP A 350 -8.91 25.39 -5.62
C ASP A 350 -8.44 24.39 -6.71
N THR A 351 -9.21 23.35 -6.98
CA THR A 351 -8.88 22.34 -8.01
C THR A 351 -8.78 22.96 -9.40
N ARG A 352 -9.53 24.04 -9.66
CA ARG A 352 -9.45 24.75 -10.95
C ARG A 352 -8.05 25.30 -11.23
N GLU A 353 -7.37 25.77 -10.18
CA GLU A 353 -6.05 26.36 -10.30
C GLU A 353 -4.98 25.28 -10.51
N SER A 354 -5.04 24.16 -9.76
CA SER A 354 -4.16 23.00 -9.99
C SER A 354 -4.27 22.48 -11.43
N ARG A 355 -5.49 22.35 -11.95
CA ARG A 355 -5.73 21.93 -13.34
C ARG A 355 -5.16 22.92 -14.36
N ARG A 356 -5.23 24.23 -14.09
CA ARG A 356 -4.67 25.29 -14.95
C ARG A 356 -3.15 25.18 -14.99
N ILE A 357 -2.50 25.08 -13.84
CA ILE A 357 -1.04 24.94 -13.72
C ILE A 357 -0.56 23.66 -14.41
N THR A 358 -1.23 22.53 -14.18
CA THR A 358 -0.93 21.25 -14.86
C THR A 358 -0.99 21.37 -16.38
N LYS A 359 -1.99 22.07 -16.91
CA LYS A 359 -2.11 22.30 -18.37
C LYS A 359 -0.95 23.15 -18.91
N GLN A 360 -0.51 24.17 -18.17
CA GLN A 360 0.65 24.99 -18.53
C GLN A 360 1.96 24.19 -18.50
N ALA A 361 2.16 23.38 -17.45
CA ALA A 361 3.31 22.50 -17.30
C ALA A 361 3.46 21.56 -18.51
N ARG A 362 2.36 20.91 -18.92
CA ARG A 362 2.34 20.01 -20.08
C ARG A 362 2.62 20.71 -21.40
N ALA A 363 2.10 21.93 -21.59
CA ALA A 363 2.36 22.70 -22.80
C ALA A 363 3.86 22.99 -22.97
N LEU A 364 4.55 23.37 -21.88
CA LEU A 364 5.99 23.59 -21.87
C LEU A 364 6.77 22.29 -22.08
N PHE A 365 6.34 21.20 -21.44
CA PHE A 365 6.98 19.89 -21.60
C PHE A 365 6.91 19.40 -23.06
N ARG A 366 5.74 19.55 -23.71
CA ARG A 366 5.56 19.24 -25.14
C ARG A 366 6.39 20.15 -26.04
N LYS A 367 6.48 21.46 -25.74
CA LYS A 367 7.33 22.40 -26.46
C LYS A 367 8.79 21.95 -26.43
N ALA A 368 9.28 21.49 -25.28
CA ALA A 368 10.64 21.00 -25.12
C ALA A 368 10.92 19.66 -25.84
N GLY A 369 9.89 18.82 -26.02
CA GLY A 369 9.99 17.52 -26.69
C GLY A 369 9.85 17.56 -28.21
N LYS A 370 9.12 18.55 -28.77
CA LYS A 370 8.86 18.62 -30.21
C LYS A 370 10.12 18.90 -31.03
N TRP A 371 10.25 18.18 -32.13
CA TRP A 371 11.25 18.47 -33.16
C TRP A 371 10.90 19.79 -33.87
N THR A 372 11.85 20.72 -33.92
CA THR A 372 11.71 22.04 -34.54
C THR A 372 12.63 22.12 -35.76
N ARG A 373 12.12 22.68 -36.88
CA ARG A 373 12.92 22.89 -38.10
C ARG A 373 14.09 23.87 -37.89
N GLY A 374 13.97 24.80 -36.93
CA GLY A 374 15.05 25.68 -36.49
C GLY A 374 15.84 25.08 -35.32
N LYS A 375 17.16 25.35 -35.27
CA LYS A 375 18.01 25.02 -34.12
C LYS A 375 17.52 25.84 -32.92
N PRO A 376 16.97 25.22 -31.87
CA PRO A 376 16.54 25.95 -30.67
C PRO A 376 17.72 26.69 -30.06
N GLU A 377 17.46 27.77 -29.33
CA GLU A 377 18.54 28.46 -28.62
C GLU A 377 19.21 27.50 -27.63
N PRO A 378 20.55 27.57 -27.47
CA PRO A 378 21.26 26.72 -26.52
C PRO A 378 20.64 26.84 -25.11
N GLY A 379 20.14 25.73 -24.57
CA GLY A 379 19.52 25.69 -23.24
C GLY A 379 18.01 25.96 -23.20
N GLU A 380 17.36 26.40 -24.27
CA GLU A 380 15.92 26.69 -24.28
C GLU A 380 15.08 25.46 -23.91
N ARG A 381 15.38 24.30 -24.49
CA ARG A 381 14.70 23.03 -24.17
C ARG A 381 14.93 22.59 -22.72
N GLN A 382 16.09 22.91 -22.16
CA GLN A 382 16.40 22.59 -20.77
C GLN A 382 15.65 23.53 -19.83
N ALA A 383 15.57 24.82 -20.16
CA ALA A 383 14.78 25.81 -19.44
C ALA A 383 13.28 25.46 -19.46
N ASP A 384 12.72 25.12 -20.62
CA ASP A 384 11.32 24.70 -20.75
C ASP A 384 11.03 23.44 -19.91
N ARG A 385 11.95 22.46 -19.87
CA ARG A 385 11.82 21.27 -19.01
C ARG A 385 11.88 21.59 -17.52
N VAL A 386 12.77 22.48 -17.11
CA VAL A 386 12.89 22.90 -15.71
C VAL A 386 11.64 23.67 -15.29
N ALA A 387 11.15 24.59 -16.11
CA ALA A 387 9.91 25.34 -15.87
C ALA A 387 8.69 24.41 -15.80
N ALA A 388 8.58 23.43 -16.71
CA ALA A 388 7.52 22.43 -16.66
C ALA A 388 7.55 21.61 -15.36
N ARG A 389 8.74 21.16 -14.93
CA ARG A 389 8.89 20.42 -13.66
C ARG A 389 8.49 21.25 -12.45
N GLN A 390 8.84 22.54 -12.43
CA GLN A 390 8.44 23.44 -11.35
C GLN A 390 6.91 23.57 -11.29
N LEU A 391 6.26 23.81 -12.43
CA LEU A 391 4.80 23.90 -12.48
C LEU A 391 4.11 22.59 -12.08
N PHE A 392 4.68 21.43 -12.45
CA PHE A 392 4.16 20.14 -11.95
C PHE A 392 4.28 20.01 -10.43
N ALA A 393 5.38 20.49 -9.84
CA ALA A 393 5.57 20.50 -8.39
C ALA A 393 4.55 21.43 -7.71
N ASP A 394 4.34 22.63 -8.27
CA ASP A 394 3.38 23.62 -7.75
C ASP A 394 1.93 23.08 -7.81
N ALA A 395 1.54 22.44 -8.93
CA ALA A 395 0.23 21.81 -9.07
C ALA A 395 0.02 20.67 -8.06
N ARG A 396 1.04 19.83 -7.84
CA ARG A 396 0.99 18.76 -6.84
C ARG A 396 0.87 19.31 -5.43
N ALA A 397 1.59 20.37 -5.09
CA ALA A 397 1.47 21.02 -3.79
C ALA A 397 0.05 21.57 -3.54
N LEU A 398 -0.58 22.12 -4.58
CA LEU A 398 -1.97 22.57 -4.51
C LEU A 398 -2.94 21.39 -4.33
N ASP A 399 -2.76 20.30 -5.10
CA ASP A 399 -3.55 19.07 -4.92
C ASP A 399 -3.41 18.51 -3.49
N ASP A 400 -2.20 18.53 -2.92
CA ASP A 400 -1.95 18.07 -1.54
C ASP A 400 -2.67 18.94 -0.50
N GLN A 401 -2.73 20.26 -0.72
CA GLN A 401 -3.52 21.18 0.13
C GLN A 401 -5.01 20.88 0.05
N VAL A 402 -5.54 20.66 -1.15
CA VAL A 402 -6.95 20.28 -1.35
C VAL A 402 -7.26 18.95 -0.68
N VAL A 403 -6.40 17.94 -0.86
CA VAL A 403 -6.56 16.63 -0.22
C VAL A 403 -6.47 16.73 1.30
N ALA A 404 -5.59 17.58 1.84
CA ALA A 404 -5.49 17.82 3.28
C ALA A 404 -6.76 18.47 3.85
N ALA A 405 -7.34 19.45 3.14
CA ALA A 405 -8.59 20.10 3.54
C ALA A 405 -9.78 19.11 3.54
N ILE A 406 -9.82 18.18 2.59
CA ILE A 406 -10.87 17.12 2.52
C ILE A 406 -10.75 16.11 3.67
N ARG A 407 -9.57 15.96 4.29
CA ARG A 407 -9.35 15.00 5.39
C ARG A 407 -9.73 15.54 6.77
N GLN A 408 -9.81 16.86 6.92
CA GLN A 408 -10.26 17.54 8.14
C GLN A 408 -11.78 17.52 8.22
#